data_AF-X6JYE0-F1
#
_entry.id   AF-X6JYE0-F1
#
_cell.length_a   1.000
_cell.length_b   1.000
_cell.length_c   1.000
_cell.angle_alpha   90.00
_cell.angle_beta   90.00
_cell.angle_gamma   90.00
#
_symmetry.space_group_name_H-M   'P 1'
#
loop_
_entity.id
_entity.type
_entity.pdbx_description
1 polymer ?
#
loop_
_entity_poly.entity_id
_entity_poly.type
_entity_poly.pdbx_seq_one_letter_code
_entity_poly.pdbx_strand_id
1 'polypeptide(L)' 'MSGSTWPAATKVETLLLQIGFAVCGLESNTPMADLNRSVPLGRAVRPEDIADGVLLLASEAARYMCGALVEVNGGKAVE' A
#
# COMPACT_ATOMS: atom_id res chain seq x y z
N MET A 1 -3.03 -27.87 8.90
CA MET A 1 -3.20 -26.70 9.78
C MET A 1 -3.26 -25.48 8.86
N SER A 2 -4.38 -25.31 8.15
CA SER A 2 -5.54 -24.48 8.50
C SER A 2 -5.23 -22.98 8.50
N GLY A 3 -5.82 -22.26 7.53
CA GLY A 3 -6.30 -20.89 7.74
C GLY A 3 -5.52 -19.75 7.10
N SER A 4 -5.71 -19.51 5.80
CA SER A 4 -5.80 -18.13 5.29
C SER A 4 -6.70 -18.07 4.06
N THR A 5 -8.00 -18.32 4.25
CA THR A 5 -9.02 -17.91 3.27
C THR A 5 -9.27 -16.41 3.44
N TRP A 6 -8.24 -15.58 3.23
CA TRP A 6 -8.48 -14.18 2.92
C TRP A 6 -9.30 -14.16 1.63
N PRO A 7 -10.39 -13.37 1.53
CA PRO A 7 -11.20 -13.37 0.32
C PRO A 7 -10.27 -13.09 -0.86
N ALA A 8 -10.21 -14.06 -1.78
CA ALA A 8 -9.30 -14.09 -2.91
C ALA A 8 -9.12 -12.69 -3.52
N ALA A 9 -7.85 -12.32 -3.70
CA ALA A 9 -7.26 -11.10 -4.25
C ALA A 9 -8.00 -10.45 -5.46
N THR A 10 -9.26 -10.05 -5.33
CA THR A 10 -10.00 -9.46 -6.50
C THR A 10 -11.18 -8.55 -6.16
N LYS A 11 -11.60 -8.37 -4.89
CA LYS A 11 -12.69 -7.43 -4.56
C LYS A 11 -12.30 -6.32 -3.58
N VAL A 12 -11.44 -6.63 -2.63
CA VAL A 12 -10.95 -5.65 -1.64
C VAL A 12 -9.90 -4.71 -2.25
N GLU A 13 -9.02 -5.24 -3.09
CA GLU A 13 -8.01 -4.45 -3.83
C GLU A 13 -8.67 -3.43 -4.76
N THR A 14 -9.68 -3.86 -5.51
CA THR A 14 -10.47 -2.98 -6.39
C THR A 14 -11.23 -1.92 -5.58
N LEU A 15 -11.79 -2.29 -4.42
CA LEU A 15 -12.53 -1.35 -3.57
C LEU A 15 -11.61 -0.30 -2.92
N LEU A 16 -10.43 -0.70 -2.43
CA LEU A 16 -9.45 0.24 -1.89
C LEU A 16 -8.87 1.15 -2.97
N LEU A 17 -8.61 0.63 -4.17
CA LEU A 17 -8.23 1.47 -5.31
C LEU A 17 -9.33 2.46 -5.66
N GLN A 18 -10.60 2.02 -5.70
CA GLN A 18 -11.73 2.89 -6.01
C GLN A 18 -11.93 4.01 -4.98
N ILE A 19 -11.83 3.70 -3.69
CA ILE A 19 -11.87 4.70 -2.62
C ILE A 19 -10.66 5.63 -2.72
N GLY A 20 -9.47 5.07 -2.93
CA GLY A 20 -8.23 5.84 -3.10
C GLY A 20 -8.27 6.79 -4.29
N PHE A 21 -8.81 6.35 -5.43
CA PHE A 21 -9.02 7.21 -6.59
C PHE A 21 -9.98 8.35 -6.28
N ALA A 22 -11.13 8.07 -5.64
CA ALA A 22 -12.09 9.09 -5.26
C ALA A 22 -11.51 10.12 -4.27
N VAL A 23 -10.72 9.68 -3.28
CA VAL A 23 -10.08 10.57 -2.29
C VAL A 23 -8.97 11.40 -2.93
N CYS A 24 -8.18 10.84 -3.85
CA CYS A 24 -7.09 11.53 -4.53
C CYS A 24 -7.55 12.37 -5.76
N GLY A 25 -8.86 12.46 -6.03
CA GLY A 25 -9.39 13.21 -7.19
C GLY A 25 -9.08 12.59 -8.56
N LEU A 26 -8.77 11.28 -8.58
CA LEU A 26 -8.51 10.51 -9.79
C LEU A 26 -9.79 9.78 -10.22
N GLU A 27 -10.07 9.71 -11.52
CA GLU A 27 -11.26 9.00 -12.01
C GLU A 27 -11.10 7.48 -11.82
N SER A 28 -12.21 6.80 -11.51
CA SER A 28 -12.26 5.34 -11.25
C SER A 28 -11.87 4.47 -12.46
N ASN A 29 -11.60 5.09 -13.61
CA ASN A 29 -11.14 4.48 -14.85
C ASN A 29 -9.70 4.87 -15.22
N THR A 30 -8.93 5.44 -14.27
CA THR A 30 -7.52 5.80 -14.48
C THR A 30 -6.72 4.54 -14.83
N PRO A 31 -6.06 4.47 -16.00
CA PRO A 31 -5.24 3.34 -16.38
C PRO A 31 -4.16 3.07 -15.31
N MET A 32 -3.92 1.80 -14.97
CA MET A 32 -2.86 1.41 -14.02
C MET A 32 -1.48 2.01 -14.39
N ALA A 33 -1.25 2.27 -15.67
CA ALA A 33 -0.04 2.95 -16.16
C ALA A 33 0.08 4.39 -15.65
N ASP A 34 -1.02 5.12 -15.52
CA ASP A 34 -1.03 6.51 -15.06
C ASP A 34 -0.84 6.56 -13.54
N LEU A 35 -1.48 5.63 -12.83
CA LEU A 35 -1.25 5.44 -11.40
C LEU A 35 0.22 5.11 -11.12
N ASN A 36 0.80 4.16 -11.85
CA ASN A 36 2.21 3.78 -11.71
C ASN A 36 3.15 4.97 -11.98
N ARG A 37 2.85 5.81 -12.98
CA ARG A 37 3.62 7.03 -13.26
C ARG A 37 3.51 8.08 -12.15
N SER A 38 2.39 8.13 -11.43
CA SER A 38 2.20 9.07 -10.32
C SER A 38 3.02 8.73 -9.07
N VAL A 39 3.55 7.50 -8.98
CA VAL A 39 4.40 7.06 -7.87
C VAL A 39 5.87 7.23 -8.27
N PRO A 40 6.72 7.92 -7.49
CA PRO A 40 8.14 8.10 -7.83
C PRO A 40 8.92 6.80 -8.03
N LEU A 41 8.60 5.73 -7.29
CA LEU A 41 9.15 4.39 -7.53
C LEU A 41 8.61 3.67 -8.78
N GLY A 42 7.72 4.31 -9.54
CA GLY A 42 7.23 3.84 -10.84
C GLY A 42 6.21 2.70 -10.78
N ARG A 43 5.70 2.36 -9.60
CA ARG A 43 4.66 1.33 -9.43
C ARG A 43 3.75 1.61 -8.24
N ALA A 44 2.51 1.17 -8.34
CA ALA A 44 1.61 1.08 -7.20
C ALA A 44 2.18 0.14 -6.12
N VAL A 45 1.87 0.45 -4.86
CA VAL A 45 2.19 -0.38 -3.71
C VAL A 45 1.41 -1.69 -3.79
N ARG A 46 2.05 -2.79 -3.39
CA ARG A 46 1.43 -4.11 -3.24
C ARG A 46 1.27 -4.44 -1.76
N PRO A 47 0.34 -5.34 -1.38
CA PRO A 47 0.16 -5.74 0.01
C PRO A 47 1.47 -6.21 0.68
N GLU A 48 2.35 -6.88 -0.07
CA GLU A 48 3.62 -7.40 0.44
C GLU A 48 4.57 -6.27 0.87
N ASP A 49 4.55 -5.11 0.20
CA ASP A 49 5.41 -3.98 0.56
C ASP A 49 5.10 -3.46 1.97
N ILE A 50 3.81 -3.43 2.32
CA ILE A 50 3.33 -3.01 3.65
C ILE A 50 3.67 -4.10 4.67
N ALA A 51 3.43 -5.37 4.32
CA ALA A 51 3.73 -6.50 5.21
C ALA A 51 5.22 -6.54 5.59
N ASP A 52 6.12 -6.33 4.62
CA ASP A 52 7.57 -6.31 4.86
C ASP A 52 7.97 -5.13 5.77
N GLY A 53 7.36 -3.96 5.59
CA GLY A 53 7.55 -2.82 6.50
C GLY A 53 7.09 -3.13 7.93
N VAL A 54 5.95 -3.79 8.10
CA VAL A 54 5.47 -4.24 9.41
C VAL A 54 6.39 -5.29 10.02
N LEU A 55 6.87 -6.26 9.22
CA LEU A 55 7.81 -7.27 9.67
C LEU A 55 9.13 -6.66 10.16
N LEU A 56 9.65 -5.63 9.45
CA LEU A 56 10.81 -4.88 9.91
C LEU A 56 10.55 -4.24 11.27
N LEU A 57 9.41 -3.55 11.43
CA LEU A 57 9.05 -2.88 12.70
C LEU A 57 8.80 -3.87 13.84
N ALA A 58 8.36 -5.08 13.54
CA ALA A 58 8.18 -6.15 14.52
C ALA A 58 9.49 -6.86 14.91
N SER A 59 10.58 -6.61 14.17
CA SER A 59 11.87 -7.28 14.39
C SER A 59 12.72 -6.62 15.47
N GLU A 60 13.77 -7.33 15.92
CA GLU A 60 14.76 -6.78 16.86
C GLU A 60 15.54 -5.58 16.30
N ALA A 61 15.56 -5.38 14.98
CA ALA A 61 16.18 -4.23 14.35
C ALA A 61 15.49 -2.91 14.75
N ALA A 62 14.19 -2.97 15.07
CA ALA A 62 13.39 -1.82 15.47
C ALA A 62 13.28 -1.64 17.00
N ARG A 63 14.07 -2.38 17.81
CA ARG A 63 13.92 -2.42 19.30
C ARG A 63 13.99 -1.08 20.04
N TYR A 64 14.48 -0.03 19.40
CA TYR A 64 14.58 1.31 19.98
C TYR A 64 13.81 2.37 19.17
N MET A 65 12.92 1.93 18.28
CA MET A 65 12.03 2.79 17.51
C MET A 65 10.68 2.90 18.23
N CYS A 66 10.23 4.12 18.52
CA CYS A 66 8.93 4.40 19.10
C CYS A 66 8.50 5.82 18.73
N GLY A 67 7.19 6.04 18.56
CA GLY A 67 6.63 7.38 18.28
C GLY A 67 7.00 7.98 16.92
N ALA A 68 7.54 7.17 16.00
CA ALA A 68 7.91 7.60 14.66
C ALA A 68 6.88 7.11 13.63
N LEU A 69 6.61 7.95 12.63
CA LEU A 69 5.83 7.59 11.45
C LEU A 69 6.77 7.02 10.38
N VAL A 70 6.46 5.81 9.89
CA VAL A 70 7.20 5.18 8.79
C VAL A 70 6.25 5.03 7.61
N GLU A 71 6.53 5.76 6.54
CA GLU A 71 5.70 5.75 5.33
C GLU A 71 6.13 4.67 4.35
N VAL A 72 5.17 3.87 3.89
CA VAL A 72 5.35 2.85 2.84
C VAL A 72 4.47 3.22 1.64
N ASN A 73 4.85 4.29 0.94
CA ASN A 73 4.05 4.90 -0.14
C ASN A 73 4.79 5.04 -1.48
N GLY A 74 6.03 4.55 -1.57
CA GLY A 74 6.87 4.68 -2.76
C GLY A 74 7.25 6.13 -3.11
N GLY A 75 7.29 7.01 -2.10
CA GLY A 75 7.66 8.42 -2.24
C GLY A 75 6.52 9.32 -2.71
N LYS A 76 5.31 8.79 -2.87
CA LYS A 76 4.13 9.60 -3.19
C LYS A 76 3.67 10.33 -1.93
N ALA A 77 3.82 11.65 -1.91
CA ALA A 77 3.37 12.49 -0.80
C ALA A 77 1.88 12.28 -0.53
N VAL A 78 1.51 12.19 0.75
CA VAL A 78 0.13 12.26 1.21
C VAL A 78 -0.08 13.69 1.68
N GLU A 79 -0.52 14.57 0.78
CA GLU A 79 -0.98 15.92 1.10
C GLU A 79 -2.50 15.95 1.34
#